data_AF-A0A841CAZ0-F1
#
_entry.id   AF-A0A841CAZ0-F1
#
_cell.length_a   1.000
_cell.length_b   1.000
_cell.length_c   1.000
_cell.angle_alpha   90.00
_cell.angle_beta   90.00
_cell.angle_gamma   90.00
#
_symmetry.space_group_name_H-M   'P 1'
#
loop_
_entity.id
_entity.type
_entity.pdbx_description
1 polymer ?
#
loop_
_entity_poly.entity_id
_entity_poly.type
_entity_poly.pdbx_seq_one_letter_code
_entity_poly.pdbx_strand_id
1 'polypeptide(L)'
;MKNKFKLLFVALTISLFLSVGFSQQVQAANQSRTQIKTYLIDYTNQSYPGPTQNYYYDNGAADMTGFTKIKSGQALFLPDSQGRSGTAVAILTYSEFVASKGARQGNPLKPPYYPKNVKTSISFSLTGKTEKGYIWNKSHSIADSLLGKLSYSSKYNFTSGTRSQNVGANDRGGMRFPEEIAENYWKSHPNTNITISYMTTPIYNGNEKIPRGSIVDEKSSDDTINTEIVVINSAEDLLINYNTGSFTHTKNSSSKSGQTEPSTSIVSQVPLSPASSSRLVYVANKGKSDTYWYNENDMPASTNKTNVITIIESQAISVGKHASKAE
;
A
#
# COMPACT_ATOMS: atom_id res chain seq x y z
N MET A 1 25.12 -47.37 -49.53
CA MET A 1 24.39 -47.14 -48.26
C MET A 1 25.03 -45.96 -47.55
N LYS A 2 24.34 -44.81 -47.51
CA LYS A 2 24.77 -43.58 -46.83
C LYS A 2 24.25 -43.61 -45.40
N ASN A 3 25.12 -43.39 -44.42
CA ASN A 3 24.89 -43.02 -43.01
C ASN A 3 26.27 -43.11 -42.31
N LYS A 4 26.74 -42.27 -41.39
CA LYS A 4 26.15 -41.21 -40.54
C LYS A 4 27.33 -40.44 -39.89
N PHE A 5 27.00 -39.37 -39.18
CA PHE A 5 27.81 -38.58 -38.24
C PHE A 5 28.61 -37.39 -38.77
N LYS A 6 27.88 -36.30 -39.08
CA LYS A 6 28.28 -34.96 -38.61
C LYS A 6 27.54 -34.70 -37.30
N LEU A 7 28.26 -34.71 -36.18
CA LEU A 7 27.74 -34.31 -34.88
C LEU A 7 27.58 -32.78 -34.90
N LEU A 8 26.32 -32.35 -34.79
CA LEU A 8 25.92 -30.95 -34.70
C LEU A 8 26.29 -30.45 -33.28
N PHE A 9 27.32 -29.61 -33.16
CA PHE A 9 27.51 -28.78 -31.98
C PHE A 9 26.74 -27.48 -32.21
N VAL A 10 25.45 -27.47 -31.89
CA VAL A 10 24.66 -26.23 -31.83
C VAL A 10 23.75 -26.27 -30.61
N ALA A 11 23.85 -25.20 -29.82
CA ALA A 11 22.96 -24.73 -28.77
C ALA A 11 23.05 -25.43 -27.40
N LEU A 12 24.08 -25.05 -26.63
CA LEU A 12 23.98 -24.96 -25.17
C LEU A 12 24.36 -23.54 -24.71
N THR A 13 23.62 -22.52 -25.16
CA THR A 13 23.83 -21.12 -24.70
C THR A 13 22.53 -20.35 -24.44
N ILE A 14 21.38 -21.03 -24.32
CA ILE A 14 20.08 -20.38 -24.01
C ILE A 14 19.72 -20.44 -22.51
N SER A 15 20.39 -21.27 -21.68
CA SER A 15 20.06 -21.37 -20.24
C SER A 15 20.74 -20.34 -19.32
N LEU A 16 21.80 -19.66 -19.78
CA LEU A 16 22.54 -18.72 -18.91
C LEU A 16 21.97 -17.29 -18.95
N PHE A 17 21.43 -16.85 -20.10
CA PHE A 17 20.83 -15.51 -20.23
C PHE A 17 19.43 -15.44 -19.59
N LEU A 18 18.63 -16.50 -19.66
CA LEU A 18 17.31 -16.53 -18.99
C LEU A 18 17.43 -16.55 -17.46
N SER A 19 18.42 -17.24 -16.91
CA SER A 19 18.61 -17.33 -15.45
C SER A 19 19.12 -16.03 -14.85
N VAL A 20 20.05 -15.34 -15.52
CA VAL A 20 20.55 -14.02 -15.08
C VAL A 20 19.46 -12.95 -15.14
N GLY A 21 18.67 -12.90 -16.22
CA GLY A 21 17.57 -11.94 -16.35
C GLY A 21 16.47 -12.13 -15.31
N PHE A 22 16.13 -13.39 -15.01
CA PHE A 22 15.16 -13.72 -13.95
C PHE A 22 15.66 -13.33 -12.56
N SER A 23 16.94 -13.60 -12.24
CA SER A 23 17.53 -13.19 -10.96
C SER A 23 17.58 -11.67 -10.80
N GLN A 24 17.86 -10.91 -11.85
CA GLN A 24 17.85 -9.44 -11.81
C GLN A 24 16.45 -8.87 -11.56
N GLN A 25 15.41 -9.43 -12.21
CA GLN A 25 14.03 -9.00 -11.99
C GLN A 25 13.57 -9.25 -10.55
N VAL A 26 13.90 -10.41 -9.99
CA VAL A 26 13.59 -10.74 -8.58
C VAL A 26 14.33 -9.81 -7.61
N GLN A 27 15.59 -9.47 -7.91
CA GLN A 27 16.36 -8.52 -7.10
C GLN A 27 15.74 -7.11 -7.13
N ALA A 28 15.34 -6.62 -8.30
CA ALA A 28 14.67 -5.32 -8.44
C ALA A 28 13.33 -5.28 -7.70
N ALA A 29 12.51 -6.32 -7.82
CA ALA A 29 11.25 -6.46 -7.08
C ALA A 29 11.47 -6.41 -5.56
N ASN A 30 12.48 -7.13 -5.05
CA ASN A 30 12.81 -7.12 -3.64
C ASN A 30 13.32 -5.75 -3.14
N GLN A 31 14.10 -5.04 -3.97
CA GLN A 31 14.53 -3.67 -3.67
C GLN A 31 13.33 -2.71 -3.61
N SER A 32 12.42 -2.77 -4.58
CA SER A 32 11.17 -1.99 -4.60
C SER A 32 10.34 -2.25 -3.33
N ARG A 33 10.08 -3.52 -2.99
CA ARG A 33 9.32 -3.87 -1.78
C ARG A 33 9.99 -3.42 -0.48
N THR A 34 11.32 -3.47 -0.42
CA THR A 34 12.09 -2.96 0.74
C THR A 34 11.91 -1.46 0.89
N GLN A 35 11.93 -0.72 -0.22
CA GLN A 35 11.72 0.71 -0.24
C GLN A 35 10.28 1.09 0.12
N ILE A 36 9.28 0.45 -0.47
CA ILE A 36 7.86 0.64 -0.12
C ILE A 36 7.64 0.40 1.38
N LYS A 37 8.25 -0.64 1.94
CA LYS A 37 8.18 -0.93 3.38
C LYS A 37 8.75 0.22 4.22
N THR A 38 9.88 0.79 3.82
CA THR A 38 10.46 1.96 4.50
C THR A 38 9.49 3.14 4.48
N TYR A 39 8.89 3.46 3.33
CA TYR A 39 7.91 4.54 3.23
C TYR A 39 6.67 4.30 4.08
N LEU A 40 6.14 3.07 4.08
CA LEU A 40 5.01 2.72 4.93
C LEU A 40 5.34 2.89 6.41
N ILE A 41 6.53 2.48 6.86
CA ILE A 41 6.99 2.67 8.25
C ILE A 41 7.06 4.17 8.57
N ASP A 42 7.69 4.96 7.72
CA ASP A 42 7.87 6.40 7.94
C ASP A 42 6.54 7.16 7.95
N TYR A 43 5.63 6.86 7.01
CA TYR A 43 4.29 7.46 6.98
C TYR A 43 3.48 7.11 8.22
N THR A 44 3.47 5.85 8.60
CA THR A 44 2.68 5.39 9.74
C THR A 44 3.24 5.85 11.09
N ASN A 45 4.56 6.00 11.22
CA ASN A 45 5.19 6.55 12.43
C ASN A 45 4.93 8.06 12.59
N GLN A 46 4.56 8.75 11.51
CA GLN A 46 4.20 10.16 11.52
C GLN A 46 2.68 10.39 11.51
N SER A 47 1.87 9.32 11.61
CA SER A 47 0.41 9.39 11.46
C SER A 47 -0.02 10.05 10.13
N TYR A 48 0.81 9.96 9.10
CA TYR A 48 0.63 10.68 7.84
C TYR A 48 -0.26 9.88 6.87
N PRO A 49 -1.19 10.51 6.14
CA PRO A 49 -2.10 9.84 5.20
C PRO A 49 -1.48 9.51 3.84
N GLY A 50 -0.21 9.83 3.62
CA GLY A 50 0.45 9.67 2.32
C GLY A 50 0.22 10.83 1.36
N PRO A 51 0.86 10.80 0.18
CA PRO A 51 0.92 11.94 -0.74
C PRO A 51 -0.42 12.34 -1.35
N THR A 52 -1.35 11.38 -1.48
CA THR A 52 -2.70 11.67 -1.96
C THR A 52 -3.59 12.26 -0.86
N GLN A 53 -3.10 12.28 0.39
CA GLN A 53 -3.86 12.54 1.62
C GLN A 53 -5.08 11.61 1.78
N ASN A 54 -5.16 10.55 0.99
CA ASN A 54 -6.28 9.64 0.92
C ASN A 54 -5.84 8.19 1.17
N TYR A 55 -4.73 8.00 1.89
CA TYR A 55 -4.27 6.71 2.41
C TYR A 55 -3.88 5.69 1.34
N TYR A 56 -3.48 6.17 0.16
CA TYR A 56 -2.82 5.35 -0.87
C TYR A 56 -1.83 6.18 -1.70
N TYR A 57 -1.00 5.51 -2.50
CA TYR A 57 -0.30 6.11 -3.63
C TYR A 57 -0.10 5.09 -4.75
N ASP A 58 0.00 5.60 -5.98
CA ASP A 58 0.34 4.81 -7.17
C ASP A 58 1.87 4.59 -7.20
N ASN A 59 2.29 3.34 -7.39
CA ASN A 59 3.70 2.94 -7.48
C ASN A 59 4.10 2.45 -8.89
N GLY A 60 3.23 2.63 -9.90
CA GLY A 60 3.51 2.29 -11.29
C GLY A 60 2.86 0.98 -11.69
N ALA A 61 3.57 0.18 -12.50
CA ALA A 61 3.05 -1.07 -13.06
C ALA A 61 3.01 -2.21 -12.02
N ALA A 62 2.08 -3.15 -12.20
CA ALA A 62 1.93 -4.29 -11.30
C ALA A 62 3.20 -5.17 -11.26
N ASP A 63 3.66 -5.52 -10.07
CA ASP A 63 4.72 -6.50 -9.85
C ASP A 63 4.12 -7.89 -9.55
N MET A 64 3.96 -8.67 -10.63
CA MET A 64 3.45 -10.04 -10.52
C MET A 64 4.46 -11.04 -9.92
N THR A 65 5.61 -10.57 -9.41
CA THR A 65 6.58 -11.42 -8.71
C THR A 65 5.96 -12.00 -7.43
N GLY A 66 5.88 -13.33 -7.36
CA GLY A 66 5.26 -14.05 -6.25
C GLY A 66 3.77 -14.35 -6.45
N PHE A 67 3.18 -13.93 -7.58
CA PHE A 67 1.81 -14.30 -7.91
C PHE A 67 1.69 -15.83 -8.06
N THR A 68 0.79 -16.43 -7.28
CA THR A 68 0.53 -17.86 -7.36
C THR A 68 -0.43 -18.14 -8.50
N LYS A 69 0.01 -18.93 -9.48
CA LYS A 69 -0.84 -19.34 -10.61
C LYS A 69 -1.99 -20.22 -10.11
N ILE A 70 -3.20 -19.71 -10.20
CA ILE A 70 -4.46 -20.38 -9.90
C ILE A 70 -5.38 -20.33 -11.13
N LYS A 71 -6.56 -20.96 -11.09
CA LYS A 71 -7.53 -20.88 -12.20
C LYS A 71 -8.40 -19.63 -12.07
N SER A 72 -8.98 -19.18 -13.18
CA SER A 72 -10.01 -18.13 -13.17
C SER A 72 -11.14 -18.44 -12.20
N GLY A 73 -11.62 -17.42 -11.49
CA GLY A 73 -12.65 -17.53 -10.46
C GLY A 73 -12.15 -18.13 -9.13
N GLN A 74 -10.85 -18.42 -9.00
CA GLN A 74 -10.28 -18.89 -7.75
C GLN A 74 -9.62 -17.77 -6.94
N ALA A 75 -9.56 -17.99 -5.64
CA ALA A 75 -8.79 -17.17 -4.70
C ALA A 75 -7.99 -18.07 -3.76
N LEU A 76 -6.85 -17.56 -3.28
CA LEU A 76 -5.98 -18.20 -2.30
C LEU A 76 -5.61 -17.19 -1.22
N PHE A 77 -5.80 -17.56 0.05
CA PHE A 77 -5.53 -16.72 1.21
C PHE A 77 -4.57 -17.46 2.14
N LEU A 78 -3.32 -17.03 2.20
CA LEU A 78 -2.28 -17.71 2.97
C LEU A 78 -1.94 -16.94 4.25
N PRO A 79 -1.65 -17.63 5.37
CA PRO A 79 -0.91 -17.01 6.46
C PRO A 79 0.55 -16.75 6.04
N ASP A 80 1.20 -15.81 6.73
CA ASP A 80 2.67 -15.75 6.74
C ASP A 80 3.27 -16.74 7.77
N SER A 81 4.60 -16.79 7.85
CA SER A 81 5.31 -17.68 8.79
C SER A 81 5.06 -17.37 10.27
N GLN A 82 4.51 -16.20 10.59
CA GLN A 82 4.11 -15.81 11.94
C GLN A 82 2.61 -16.03 12.20
N GLY A 83 1.88 -16.62 11.25
CA GLY A 83 0.44 -16.85 11.34
C GLY A 83 -0.41 -15.58 11.19
N ARG A 84 0.20 -14.46 10.77
CA ARG A 84 -0.52 -13.24 10.36
C ARG A 84 -1.12 -13.47 8.97
N SER A 85 -2.02 -12.59 8.53
CA SER A 85 -2.50 -12.63 7.15
C SER A 85 -1.36 -12.32 6.19
N GLY A 86 -1.06 -13.26 5.29
CA GLY A 86 -0.07 -13.10 4.24
C GLY A 86 -0.70 -12.65 2.92
N THR A 87 -0.02 -12.96 1.82
CA THR A 87 -0.49 -12.60 0.48
C THR A 87 -1.82 -13.28 0.15
N ALA A 88 -2.78 -12.47 -0.28
CA ALA A 88 -4.02 -12.91 -0.89
C ALA A 88 -3.91 -12.77 -2.41
N VAL A 89 -4.30 -13.81 -3.16
CA VAL A 89 -4.36 -13.74 -4.63
C VAL A 89 -5.72 -14.20 -5.14
N ALA A 90 -6.17 -13.62 -6.24
CA ALA A 90 -7.32 -14.07 -7.00
C ALA A 90 -7.10 -13.88 -8.51
N ILE A 91 -7.74 -14.72 -9.32
CA ILE A 91 -7.99 -14.41 -10.73
C ILE A 91 -9.48 -14.08 -10.83
N LEU A 92 -9.77 -12.79 -10.77
CA LEU A 92 -11.13 -12.27 -10.75
C LEU A 92 -11.77 -12.34 -12.12
N THR A 93 -13.07 -12.62 -12.18
CA THR A 93 -13.86 -12.56 -13.42
C THR A 93 -15.04 -11.62 -13.28
N TYR A 94 -15.60 -11.21 -14.41
CA TYR A 94 -16.83 -10.41 -14.45
C TYR A 94 -18.00 -11.10 -13.73
N SER A 95 -18.05 -12.43 -13.71
CA SER A 95 -19.16 -13.17 -13.13
C SER A 95 -19.21 -13.07 -11.59
N GLU A 96 -18.07 -13.09 -10.90
CA GLU A 96 -18.03 -12.88 -9.44
C GLU A 96 -18.43 -11.45 -9.07
N PHE A 97 -18.00 -10.46 -9.86
CA PHE A 97 -18.41 -9.07 -9.69
C PHE A 97 -19.91 -8.86 -9.87
N VAL A 98 -20.53 -9.53 -10.84
CA VAL A 98 -21.98 -9.45 -11.00
C VAL A 98 -22.69 -10.13 -9.83
N ALA A 99 -22.20 -11.30 -9.39
CA ALA A 99 -22.79 -12.06 -8.30
C ALA A 99 -22.70 -11.36 -6.93
N SER A 100 -21.74 -10.45 -6.74
CA SER A 100 -21.56 -9.69 -5.49
C SER A 100 -22.48 -8.46 -5.37
N LYS A 101 -23.14 -8.02 -6.46
CA LYS A 101 -23.95 -6.80 -6.46
C LYS A 101 -25.18 -6.90 -5.55
N GLY A 102 -25.60 -5.74 -5.04
CA GLY A 102 -26.88 -5.53 -4.37
C GLY A 102 -26.90 -5.82 -2.87
N ALA A 103 -26.07 -6.74 -2.37
CA ALA A 103 -25.96 -6.99 -0.94
C ALA A 103 -24.61 -7.59 -0.56
N ARG A 104 -24.23 -7.41 0.71
CA ARG A 104 -23.04 -8.03 1.29
C ARG A 104 -23.18 -9.56 1.31
N GLN A 105 -22.16 -10.29 0.85
CA GLN A 105 -22.27 -11.76 0.68
C GLN A 105 -21.93 -12.60 1.92
N GLY A 106 -21.53 -11.97 3.03
CA GLY A 106 -21.12 -12.67 4.25
C GLY A 106 -20.86 -11.75 5.43
N ASN A 107 -20.27 -12.28 6.49
CA ASN A 107 -19.89 -11.52 7.68
C ASN A 107 -18.37 -11.40 7.77
N PRO A 108 -17.78 -10.18 7.86
CA PRO A 108 -16.34 -10.01 7.98
C PRO A 108 -15.77 -10.79 9.17
N LEU A 109 -14.71 -11.54 8.90
CA LEU A 109 -14.01 -12.35 9.90
C LEU A 109 -12.97 -11.52 10.63
N LYS A 110 -12.70 -11.85 11.91
CA LYS A 110 -11.57 -11.23 12.61
C LYS A 110 -10.27 -11.78 12.01
N PRO A 111 -9.34 -10.93 11.56
CA PRO A 111 -8.02 -11.37 11.15
C PRO A 111 -7.24 -11.95 12.35
N PRO A 112 -6.16 -12.71 12.10
CA PRO A 112 -5.18 -13.02 13.13
C PRO A 112 -4.76 -11.76 13.89
N TYR A 113 -4.61 -11.87 15.21
CA TYR A 113 -4.19 -10.78 16.09
C TYR A 113 -5.07 -9.52 16.04
N TYR A 114 -6.35 -9.65 15.71
CA TYR A 114 -7.28 -8.52 15.73
C TYR A 114 -7.28 -7.83 17.11
N PRO A 115 -6.91 -6.54 17.19
CA PRO A 115 -6.70 -5.85 18.46
C PRO A 115 -8.02 -5.57 19.19
N LYS A 116 -7.91 -5.18 20.47
CA LYS A 116 -9.05 -4.62 21.20
C LYS A 116 -9.48 -3.35 20.47
N ASN A 117 -10.73 -3.34 20.01
CA ASN A 117 -11.23 -2.24 19.20
C ASN A 117 -11.91 -1.19 20.07
N VAL A 118 -11.50 0.07 19.90
CA VAL A 118 -12.02 1.21 20.65
C VAL A 118 -12.52 2.26 19.67
N LYS A 119 -13.47 3.08 20.12
CA LYS A 119 -13.94 4.21 19.32
C LYS A 119 -13.00 5.40 19.49
N THR A 120 -12.77 6.12 18.40
CA THR A 120 -11.99 7.36 18.37
C THR A 120 -12.56 8.30 17.30
N SER A 121 -11.97 9.49 17.20
CA SER A 121 -12.25 10.44 16.11
C SER A 121 -10.99 10.59 15.26
N ILE A 122 -11.16 10.63 13.94
CA ILE A 122 -10.09 10.93 12.98
C ILE A 122 -10.53 12.16 12.20
N SER A 123 -9.73 13.23 12.23
CA SER A 123 -9.93 14.43 11.42
C SER A 123 -9.08 14.32 10.17
N PHE A 124 -9.69 14.43 9.00
CA PHE A 124 -9.01 14.29 7.72
C PHE A 124 -8.63 15.66 7.15
N SER A 125 -7.33 15.90 6.96
CA SER A 125 -6.86 17.14 6.32
C SER A 125 -7.43 17.33 4.92
N LEU A 126 -7.52 16.24 4.14
CA LEU A 126 -8.02 16.26 2.75
C LEU A 126 -9.45 16.81 2.62
N THR A 127 -10.34 16.47 3.56
CA THR A 127 -11.77 16.79 3.46
C THR A 127 -12.24 17.80 4.49
N GLY A 128 -11.43 18.09 5.51
CA GLY A 128 -11.81 18.89 6.67
C GLY A 128 -12.87 18.20 7.56
N LYS A 129 -13.22 16.94 7.31
CA LYS A 129 -14.24 16.20 8.06
C LYS A 129 -13.62 15.44 9.22
N THR A 130 -14.39 15.29 10.29
CA THR A 130 -14.06 14.41 11.42
C THR A 130 -15.00 13.23 11.45
N GLU A 131 -14.46 12.02 11.32
CA GLU A 131 -15.22 10.77 11.43
C GLU A 131 -15.08 10.16 12.81
N LYS A 132 -16.20 9.70 13.38
CA LYS A 132 -16.26 9.05 14.71
C LYS A 132 -16.64 7.59 14.56
N GLY A 133 -15.81 6.69 15.06
CA GLY A 133 -16.07 5.27 14.93
C GLY A 133 -15.00 4.39 15.53
N TYR A 134 -15.13 3.10 15.31
CA TYR A 134 -14.07 2.15 15.66
C TYR A 134 -12.84 2.39 14.80
N ILE A 135 -11.65 2.40 15.42
CA ILE A 135 -10.40 2.57 14.68
C ILE A 135 -10.16 1.38 13.73
N TRP A 136 -10.39 0.15 14.21
CA TRP A 136 -10.00 -1.06 13.48
C TRP A 136 -11.16 -1.64 12.68
N ASN A 137 -11.00 -1.73 11.37
CA ASN A 137 -11.82 -2.53 10.47
C ASN A 137 -11.22 -3.92 10.30
N LYS A 138 -12.11 -4.85 9.98
CA LYS A 138 -11.73 -6.13 9.37
C LYS A 138 -11.59 -5.85 7.88
N SER A 139 -10.49 -5.19 7.51
CA SER A 139 -10.26 -4.75 6.14
C SER A 139 -10.04 -5.97 5.26
N HIS A 140 -10.73 -6.06 4.13
CA HIS A 140 -10.47 -7.13 3.17
C HIS A 140 -9.12 -6.89 2.49
N SER A 141 -8.39 -7.98 2.20
CA SER A 141 -7.28 -7.96 1.25
C SER A 141 -7.81 -7.99 -0.19
N ILE A 142 -8.87 -8.76 -0.44
CA ILE A 142 -9.63 -8.75 -1.69
C ILE A 142 -11.13 -8.65 -1.35
N ALA A 143 -11.78 -7.62 -1.87
CA ALA A 143 -13.10 -7.19 -1.43
C ALA A 143 -14.25 -8.14 -1.77
N ASP A 144 -15.32 -8.02 -1.00
CA ASP A 144 -16.62 -8.63 -1.28
C ASP A 144 -17.16 -8.24 -2.66
N SER A 145 -17.02 -6.97 -3.06
CA SER A 145 -17.47 -6.52 -4.38
C SER A 145 -16.75 -7.23 -5.53
N LEU A 146 -15.55 -7.77 -5.30
CA LEU A 146 -14.75 -8.46 -6.33
C LEU A 146 -14.89 -9.99 -6.29
N LEU A 147 -15.04 -10.58 -5.10
CA LEU A 147 -15.03 -12.04 -4.89
C LEU A 147 -16.35 -12.62 -4.38
N GLY A 148 -17.30 -11.78 -3.99
CA GLY A 148 -18.54 -12.19 -3.34
C GLY A 148 -18.29 -13.08 -2.12
N LYS A 149 -19.03 -14.19 -2.03
CA LYS A 149 -18.97 -15.15 -0.91
C LYS A 149 -17.56 -15.66 -0.61
N LEU A 150 -16.69 -15.80 -1.62
CA LEU A 150 -15.32 -16.30 -1.42
C LEU A 150 -14.48 -15.37 -0.55
N SER A 151 -14.77 -14.07 -0.53
CA SER A 151 -14.07 -13.08 0.30
C SER A 151 -14.16 -13.38 1.81
N TYR A 152 -15.16 -14.16 2.23
CA TYR A 152 -15.41 -14.54 3.63
C TYR A 152 -14.93 -15.94 3.99
N SER A 153 -14.36 -16.69 3.04
CA SER A 153 -13.99 -18.10 3.25
C SER A 153 -12.78 -18.28 4.17
N SER A 154 -12.01 -17.23 4.42
CA SER A 154 -10.79 -17.29 5.23
C SER A 154 -10.55 -16.00 6.00
N LYS A 155 -10.15 -16.14 7.28
CA LYS A 155 -9.68 -15.01 8.09
C LYS A 155 -8.40 -14.36 7.53
N TYR A 156 -7.67 -15.07 6.67
CA TYR A 156 -6.45 -14.58 6.03
C TYR A 156 -6.72 -13.65 4.84
N ASN A 157 -7.98 -13.51 4.41
CA ASN A 157 -8.39 -12.43 3.51
C ASN A 157 -8.67 -11.11 4.26
N PHE A 158 -8.35 -11.03 5.55
CA PHE A 158 -8.59 -9.85 6.36
C PHE A 158 -7.31 -9.37 7.02
N THR A 159 -7.17 -8.06 7.21
CA THR A 159 -6.15 -7.43 8.06
C THR A 159 -6.81 -6.48 9.05
N SER A 160 -6.09 -6.13 10.12
CA SER A 160 -6.49 -5.06 11.03
C SER A 160 -6.13 -3.73 10.39
N GLY A 161 -7.05 -3.18 9.59
CA GLY A 161 -6.88 -1.91 8.89
C GLY A 161 -7.55 -0.77 9.65
N THR A 162 -6.98 0.43 9.65
CA THR A 162 -7.70 1.63 10.11
C THR A 162 -8.92 1.92 9.22
N ARG A 163 -9.87 2.73 9.68
CA ARG A 163 -10.98 3.20 8.82
C ARG A 163 -10.50 3.92 7.57
N SER A 164 -9.47 4.74 7.73
CA SER A 164 -8.80 5.43 6.64
C SER A 164 -8.06 4.48 5.70
N GLN A 165 -7.40 3.44 6.22
CA GLN A 165 -6.79 2.40 5.38
C GLN A 165 -7.84 1.65 4.56
N ASN A 166 -9.00 1.39 5.12
CA ASN A 166 -10.04 0.60 4.46
C ASN A 166 -10.71 1.36 3.30
N VAL A 167 -11.05 2.65 3.47
CA VAL A 167 -11.76 3.39 2.40
C VAL A 167 -11.33 4.86 2.21
N GLY A 168 -10.26 5.30 2.87
CA GLY A 168 -9.72 6.65 2.74
C GLY A 168 -10.46 7.71 3.57
N ALA A 169 -10.07 8.96 3.33
CA ALA A 169 -10.61 10.18 3.93
C ALA A 169 -11.92 10.65 3.28
N ASN A 170 -12.21 10.22 2.06
CA ASN A 170 -13.37 10.63 1.27
C ASN A 170 -14.20 9.45 0.73
N ASP A 171 -14.02 8.27 1.33
CA ASP A 171 -14.66 7.02 0.90
C ASP A 171 -14.29 6.55 -0.52
N ARG A 172 -13.18 7.07 -1.08
CA ARG A 172 -12.58 6.71 -2.37
C ARG A 172 -11.05 6.59 -2.28
N GLY A 173 -10.54 6.25 -1.11
CA GLY A 173 -9.11 6.07 -0.85
C GLY A 173 -8.83 4.76 -0.13
N GLY A 174 -7.63 4.60 0.44
CA GLY A 174 -7.25 3.34 1.07
C GLY A 174 -7.41 2.15 0.12
N MET A 175 -7.91 1.01 0.62
CA MET A 175 -8.24 -0.18 -0.19
C MET A 175 -9.37 0.06 -1.20
N ARG A 176 -10.26 1.02 -0.93
CA ARG A 176 -11.36 1.33 -1.85
C ARG A 176 -10.85 1.80 -3.21
N PHE A 177 -9.69 2.47 -3.25
CA PHE A 177 -9.13 2.96 -4.51
C PHE A 177 -8.76 1.83 -5.49
N PRO A 178 -7.90 0.86 -5.15
CA PRO A 178 -7.63 -0.26 -6.05
C PRO A 178 -8.88 -1.11 -6.34
N GLU A 179 -9.76 -1.32 -5.36
CA GLU A 179 -11.05 -2.00 -5.61
C GLU A 179 -11.87 -1.32 -6.72
N GLU A 180 -11.89 0.02 -6.75
CA GLU A 180 -12.57 0.79 -7.79
C GLU A 180 -11.94 0.63 -9.17
N ILE A 181 -10.64 0.32 -9.29
CA ILE A 181 -9.97 0.10 -10.57
C ILE A 181 -10.59 -1.12 -11.27
N ALA A 182 -10.61 -2.27 -10.59
CA ALA A 182 -11.25 -3.49 -11.11
C ALA A 182 -12.75 -3.30 -11.37
N GLU A 183 -13.49 -2.67 -10.44
CA GLU A 183 -14.92 -2.42 -10.62
C GLU A 183 -15.21 -1.52 -11.83
N ASN A 184 -14.43 -0.47 -12.03
CA ASN A 184 -14.63 0.47 -13.13
C ASN A 184 -14.30 -0.16 -14.47
N TYR A 185 -13.28 -1.04 -14.53
CA TYR A 185 -13.01 -1.84 -15.71
C TYR A 185 -14.22 -2.69 -16.10
N TRP A 186 -14.82 -3.43 -15.17
CA TRP A 186 -16.00 -4.25 -15.48
C TRP A 186 -17.26 -3.44 -15.77
N LYS A 187 -17.42 -2.25 -15.17
CA LYS A 187 -18.52 -1.34 -15.52
C LYS A 187 -18.40 -0.87 -16.98
N SER A 188 -17.19 -0.65 -17.49
CA SER A 188 -16.96 -0.28 -18.90
C SER A 188 -16.87 -1.48 -19.86
N HIS A 189 -16.68 -2.69 -19.34
CA HIS A 189 -16.58 -3.94 -20.11
C HIS A 189 -17.62 -4.98 -19.65
N PRO A 190 -18.92 -4.71 -19.76
CA PRO A 190 -19.95 -5.67 -19.35
C PRO A 190 -19.86 -6.96 -20.16
N ASN A 191 -20.10 -8.10 -19.50
CA ASN A 191 -20.10 -9.45 -20.08
C ASN A 191 -18.75 -9.89 -20.69
N THR A 192 -17.66 -9.24 -20.29
CA THR A 192 -16.31 -9.60 -20.72
C THR A 192 -15.87 -10.96 -20.15
N ASN A 193 -15.00 -11.65 -20.90
CA ASN A 193 -14.26 -12.82 -20.43
C ASN A 193 -12.85 -12.47 -19.90
N ILE A 194 -12.49 -11.18 -19.93
CA ILE A 194 -11.21 -10.69 -19.40
C ILE A 194 -11.17 -10.93 -17.89
N THR A 195 -10.03 -11.45 -17.45
CA THR A 195 -9.75 -11.68 -16.03
C THR A 195 -8.81 -10.61 -15.49
N ILE A 196 -8.84 -10.41 -14.18
CA ILE A 196 -7.90 -9.55 -13.47
C ILE A 196 -7.15 -10.42 -12.48
N SER A 197 -5.84 -10.55 -12.67
CA SER A 197 -4.95 -11.09 -11.64
C SER A 197 -4.77 -10.02 -10.57
N TYR A 198 -5.26 -10.31 -9.37
CA TYR A 198 -5.32 -9.38 -8.25
C TYR A 198 -4.55 -9.98 -7.07
N MET A 199 -3.57 -9.24 -6.55
CA MET A 199 -2.72 -9.71 -5.45
C MET A 199 -2.57 -8.61 -4.41
N THR A 200 -2.91 -8.93 -3.15
CA THR A 200 -2.70 -8.03 -2.02
C THR A 200 -1.69 -8.62 -1.07
N THR A 201 -0.61 -7.88 -0.81
CA THR A 201 0.47 -8.27 0.10
C THR A 201 0.54 -7.30 1.28
N PRO A 202 0.08 -7.70 2.49
CA PRO A 202 0.27 -6.92 3.70
C PRO A 202 1.75 -6.76 4.05
N ILE A 203 2.17 -5.54 4.40
CA ILE A 203 3.57 -5.20 4.70
C ILE A 203 3.74 -4.97 6.20
N TYR A 204 4.55 -5.83 6.84
CA TYR A 204 4.84 -5.76 8.27
C TYR A 204 6.27 -5.28 8.55
N ASN A 205 6.47 -4.59 9.68
CA ASN A 205 7.80 -4.33 10.21
C ASN A 205 8.18 -5.37 11.28
N GLY A 206 9.14 -6.23 10.97
CA GLY A 206 9.59 -7.30 11.86
C GLY A 206 8.43 -8.18 12.36
N ASN A 207 8.28 -8.24 13.67
CA ASN A 207 7.29 -9.08 14.37
C ASN A 207 5.99 -8.33 14.72
N GLU A 208 5.77 -7.16 14.13
CA GLU A 208 4.50 -6.43 14.31
C GLU A 208 3.30 -7.28 13.89
N LYS A 209 2.23 -7.23 14.67
CA LYS A 209 1.04 -8.06 14.44
C LYS A 209 0.07 -7.43 13.43
N ILE A 210 0.18 -6.12 13.25
CA ILE A 210 -0.65 -5.31 12.37
C ILE A 210 0.25 -4.79 11.23
N PRO A 211 -0.17 -4.87 9.97
CA PRO A 211 0.65 -4.39 8.86
C PRO A 211 0.72 -2.85 8.87
N ARG A 212 1.84 -2.30 8.41
CA ARG A 212 2.01 -0.85 8.14
C ARG A 212 1.22 -0.38 6.92
N GLY A 213 0.82 -1.32 6.06
CA GLY A 213 0.05 -1.06 4.85
C GLY A 213 -0.06 -2.33 4.02
N SER A 214 -0.51 -2.19 2.79
CA SER A 214 -0.58 -3.27 1.82
C SER A 214 -0.10 -2.79 0.46
N ILE A 215 0.47 -3.70 -0.32
CA ILE A 215 0.68 -3.51 -1.76
C ILE A 215 -0.45 -4.25 -2.46
N VAL A 216 -1.06 -3.62 -3.46
CA VAL A 216 -2.13 -4.20 -4.30
C VAL A 216 -1.68 -4.15 -5.75
N ASP A 217 -1.40 -5.33 -6.31
CA ASP A 217 -1.02 -5.52 -7.71
C ASP A 217 -2.23 -5.98 -8.51
N GLU A 218 -2.54 -5.26 -9.59
CA GLU A 218 -3.63 -5.58 -10.51
C GLU A 218 -3.14 -5.63 -11.95
N LYS A 219 -3.36 -6.77 -12.61
CA LYS A 219 -3.06 -6.96 -14.02
C LYS A 219 -4.19 -7.68 -14.75
N SER A 220 -4.83 -6.99 -15.70
CA SER A 220 -5.87 -7.60 -16.54
C SER A 220 -5.27 -8.41 -17.69
N SER A 221 -6.00 -9.43 -18.17
CA SER A 221 -5.50 -10.32 -19.22
C SER A 221 -5.43 -9.67 -20.62
N ASP A 222 -5.97 -8.46 -20.77
CA ASP A 222 -5.85 -7.59 -21.95
C ASP A 222 -4.85 -6.44 -21.76
N ASP A 223 -4.11 -6.42 -20.64
CA ASP A 223 -3.13 -5.39 -20.26
C ASP A 223 -3.69 -3.96 -20.10
N THR A 224 -5.02 -3.76 -20.13
CA THR A 224 -5.66 -2.46 -19.87
C THR A 224 -5.42 -1.98 -18.43
N ILE A 225 -5.43 -2.90 -17.47
CA ILE A 225 -5.02 -2.67 -16.08
C ILE A 225 -3.62 -3.25 -15.91
N ASN A 226 -2.70 -2.44 -15.42
CA ASN A 226 -1.36 -2.85 -15.02
C ASN A 226 -0.84 -1.86 -13.99
N THR A 227 -1.22 -2.05 -12.72
CA THR A 227 -0.92 -1.08 -11.66
C THR A 227 -0.51 -1.75 -10.35
N GLU A 228 0.42 -1.12 -9.62
CA GLU A 228 0.78 -1.42 -8.24
C GLU A 228 0.36 -0.23 -7.36
N ILE A 229 -0.61 -0.44 -6.48
CA ILE A 229 -1.11 0.57 -5.54
C ILE A 229 -0.64 0.22 -4.13
N VAL A 230 -0.01 1.18 -3.46
CA VAL A 230 0.36 1.05 -2.05
C VAL A 230 -0.69 1.73 -1.17
N VAL A 231 -1.27 0.96 -0.26
CA VAL A 231 -2.30 1.39 0.68
C VAL A 231 -1.70 1.54 2.08
N ILE A 232 -1.94 2.68 2.74
CA ILE A 232 -1.26 3.06 3.98
C ILE A 232 -2.15 2.78 5.19
N ASN A 233 -1.66 2.01 6.17
CA ASN A 233 -2.42 1.67 7.38
C ASN A 233 -2.32 2.73 8.48
N SER A 234 -2.49 4.00 8.11
CA SER A 234 -2.33 5.15 9.01
C SER A 234 -3.69 5.74 9.41
N ALA A 235 -3.71 6.61 10.41
CA ALA A 235 -4.83 7.47 10.75
C ALA A 235 -4.27 8.79 11.28
N GLU A 236 -4.69 9.91 10.69
CA GLU A 236 -4.24 11.24 11.10
C GLU A 236 -4.44 11.47 12.59
N ASP A 237 -3.44 12.12 13.20
CA ASP A 237 -3.31 12.40 14.62
C ASP A 237 -3.25 11.19 15.57
N LEU A 238 -3.21 9.95 15.06
CA LEU A 238 -3.17 8.73 15.88
C LEU A 238 -1.85 7.98 15.70
N LEU A 239 -0.96 8.07 16.69
CA LEU A 239 0.27 7.28 16.70
C LEU A 239 -0.05 5.85 17.14
N ILE A 240 -0.08 4.94 16.17
CA ILE A 240 -0.45 3.53 16.37
C ILE A 240 0.77 2.69 16.76
N ASN A 241 0.61 1.85 17.79
CA ASN A 241 1.51 0.75 18.09
C ASN A 241 1.09 -0.50 17.29
N TYR A 242 1.82 -0.82 16.22
CA TYR A 242 1.51 -1.94 15.31
C TYR A 242 1.77 -3.34 15.90
N ASN A 243 2.38 -3.44 17.08
CA ASN A 243 2.47 -4.71 17.81
C ASN A 243 1.18 -5.04 18.58
N THR A 244 0.44 -4.02 19.04
CA THR A 244 -0.69 -4.19 19.97
C THR A 244 -2.02 -3.67 19.44
N GLY A 245 -1.99 -2.74 18.48
CA GLY A 245 -3.13 -1.98 17.99
C GLY A 245 -3.64 -0.88 18.93
N SER A 246 -2.92 -0.58 20.02
CA SER A 246 -3.17 0.61 20.84
C SER A 246 -2.64 1.86 20.14
N PHE A 247 -3.17 3.04 20.48
CA PHE A 247 -2.68 4.30 19.92
C PHE A 247 -2.70 5.41 20.98
N THR A 248 -1.95 6.47 20.71
CA THR A 248 -2.03 7.76 21.42
C THR A 248 -2.36 8.86 20.42
N HIS A 249 -2.97 9.94 20.89
CA HIS A 249 -3.12 11.13 20.07
C HIS A 249 -1.77 11.87 20.00
N THR A 250 -1.34 12.26 18.80
CA THR A 250 -0.22 13.18 18.65
C THR A 250 -0.65 14.53 19.23
N LYS A 251 0.09 15.05 20.22
CA LYS A 251 -0.17 16.39 20.73
C LYS A 251 0.13 17.36 19.60
N ASN A 252 -0.89 17.97 19.00
CA ASN A 252 -0.66 19.07 18.09
C ASN A 252 0.06 20.17 18.86
N SER A 253 1.29 20.48 18.42
CA SER A 253 2.00 21.71 18.74
C SER A 253 1.24 22.89 18.12
N SER A 254 0.06 23.18 18.65
CA SER A 254 -0.58 24.49 18.59
C SER A 254 -0.20 25.24 19.87
N SER A 255 1.09 25.37 20.14
CA SER A 255 1.59 26.24 21.21
C SER A 255 1.64 27.67 20.68
N LYS A 256 0.59 28.44 21.00
CA LYS A 256 0.81 29.83 21.40
C LYS A 256 1.90 29.84 22.48
N SER A 257 2.86 30.73 22.31
CA SER A 257 3.94 31.03 23.25
C SER A 257 3.52 30.95 24.72
N GLY A 258 4.26 30.18 25.50
CA GLY A 258 4.16 30.11 26.96
C GLY A 258 5.30 29.27 27.52
N GLN A 259 6.37 29.93 27.95
CA GLN A 259 7.50 29.35 28.68
C GLN A 259 7.03 28.67 29.97
N THR A 260 7.45 27.41 30.21
CA THR A 260 8.06 26.98 31.49
C THR A 260 8.74 25.61 31.32
N GLU A 261 10.01 25.51 31.73
CA GLU A 261 10.82 24.27 31.80
C GLU A 261 10.58 23.47 33.11
N PRO A 262 11.37 22.44 33.47
CA PRO A 262 11.34 21.08 32.93
C PRO A 262 11.16 20.01 34.04
N SER A 263 10.61 18.83 33.71
CA SER A 263 10.65 17.68 34.62
C SER A 263 11.09 16.41 33.89
N THR A 264 12.26 15.96 34.30
CA THR A 264 13.04 14.79 33.91
C THR A 264 12.23 13.48 33.98
N SER A 265 12.22 12.71 32.89
CA SER A 265 12.08 11.25 32.97
C SER A 265 12.73 10.59 31.75
N ILE A 266 13.65 9.68 32.07
CA ILE A 266 14.61 9.04 31.18
C ILE A 266 13.92 7.79 30.60
N VAL A 267 13.81 7.69 29.27
CA VAL A 267 13.46 6.43 28.59
C VAL A 267 14.56 6.10 27.59
N SER A 268 15.11 4.89 27.77
CA SER A 268 16.25 4.32 27.07
C SER A 268 16.14 4.35 25.55
N GLN A 269 17.22 4.81 24.93
CA GLN A 269 17.44 4.87 23.49
C GLN A 269 17.71 3.47 22.94
N VAL A 270 16.91 3.03 21.97
CA VAL A 270 17.28 1.99 21.02
C VAL A 270 18.10 2.66 19.91
N PRO A 271 19.25 2.12 19.45
CA PRO A 271 20.12 2.82 18.51
C PRO A 271 19.44 2.92 17.13
N LEU A 272 19.23 4.15 16.66
CA LEU A 272 18.85 4.42 15.27
C LEU A 272 20.05 4.19 14.34
N SER A 273 19.88 3.30 13.37
CA SER A 273 20.73 3.13 12.19
C SER A 273 20.74 4.42 11.33
N PRO A 274 21.80 4.74 10.57
CA PRO A 274 21.97 6.09 10.00
C PRO A 274 21.01 6.40 8.83
N ALA A 275 20.12 7.35 9.10
CA ALA A 275 19.49 8.35 8.21
C ALA A 275 18.91 7.93 6.84
N SER A 276 17.72 7.30 6.87
CA SER A 276 16.63 7.77 5.98
C SER A 276 16.02 8.98 6.68
N SER A 277 16.12 10.17 6.09
CA SER A 277 15.47 11.35 6.63
C SER A 277 13.95 11.14 6.54
N SER A 278 13.29 10.94 7.68
CA SER A 278 11.83 10.84 7.78
C SER A 278 11.13 12.20 7.55
N ARG A 279 11.90 13.25 7.23
CA ARG A 279 11.42 14.60 6.98
C ARG A 279 10.48 14.61 5.78
N LEU A 280 9.33 15.25 5.94
CA LEU A 280 8.41 15.53 4.84
C LEU A 280 8.91 16.71 4.00
N VAL A 281 8.75 16.61 2.69
CA VAL A 281 9.11 17.62 1.69
C VAL A 281 7.94 17.85 0.72
N TYR A 282 7.93 19.02 0.07
CA TYR A 282 6.87 19.46 -0.82
C TYR A 282 7.29 19.34 -2.28
N VAL A 283 6.42 18.79 -3.13
CA VAL A 283 6.68 18.62 -4.57
C VAL A 283 5.51 19.20 -5.36
N ALA A 284 5.82 20.16 -6.25
CA ALA A 284 4.84 20.82 -7.10
C ALA A 284 4.28 19.90 -8.21
N ASN A 285 3.25 20.39 -8.89
CA ASN A 285 2.68 19.79 -10.10
C ASN A 285 2.21 18.33 -9.92
N LYS A 286 1.51 18.06 -8.82
CA LYS A 286 1.02 16.74 -8.42
C LYS A 286 2.15 15.72 -8.31
N GLY A 287 3.30 16.15 -7.76
CA GLY A 287 4.48 15.30 -7.63
C GLY A 287 5.39 15.22 -8.86
N LYS A 288 5.03 15.88 -9.98
CA LYS A 288 5.80 15.80 -11.23
C LYS A 288 7.01 16.72 -11.31
N SER A 289 7.17 17.65 -10.37
CA SER A 289 8.38 18.48 -10.29
C SER A 289 9.62 17.64 -9.99
N ASP A 290 10.73 17.90 -10.69
CA ASP A 290 12.04 17.30 -10.38
C ASP A 290 12.70 17.92 -9.16
N THR A 291 12.19 19.06 -8.71
CA THR A 291 12.64 19.77 -7.51
C THR A 291 11.67 19.54 -6.35
N TYR A 292 12.19 19.42 -5.12
CA TYR A 292 11.42 19.44 -3.89
C TYR A 292 11.85 20.60 -2.96
N TRP A 293 10.95 21.02 -2.06
CA TRP A 293 11.17 22.10 -1.10
C TRP A 293 10.93 21.63 0.33
N TYR A 294 11.63 22.22 1.31
CA TYR A 294 11.42 21.91 2.73
C TYR A 294 10.28 22.72 3.35
N ASN A 295 9.93 23.87 2.76
CA ASN A 295 8.79 24.68 3.15
C ASN A 295 7.94 25.05 1.92
N GLU A 296 6.62 25.07 2.05
CA GLU A 296 5.75 25.56 0.98
C GLU A 296 6.04 27.02 0.63
N ASN A 297 6.49 27.83 1.60
CA ASN A 297 6.80 29.24 1.38
C ASN A 297 8.03 29.46 0.49
N ASP A 298 8.91 28.46 0.38
CA ASP A 298 10.12 28.53 -0.46
C ASP A 298 9.84 28.16 -1.92
N MET A 299 8.61 27.70 -2.21
CA MET A 299 8.21 27.34 -3.58
C MET A 299 7.95 28.61 -4.41
N PRO A 300 8.23 28.61 -5.73
CA PRO A 300 7.96 29.76 -6.60
C PRO A 300 6.54 30.31 -6.43
N ALA A 301 6.37 31.63 -6.46
CA ALA A 301 5.05 32.27 -6.28
C ALA A 301 4.00 31.82 -7.32
N SER A 302 4.44 31.36 -8.50
CA SER A 302 3.59 30.79 -9.54
C SER A 302 3.11 29.36 -9.24
N THR A 303 3.56 28.74 -8.15
CA THR A 303 3.19 27.37 -7.78
C THR A 303 1.72 27.29 -7.41
N ASN A 304 0.97 26.48 -8.14
CA ASN A 304 -0.40 26.15 -7.74
C ASN A 304 -0.37 25.24 -6.49
N LYS A 305 -0.67 25.81 -5.33
CA LYS A 305 -0.66 25.13 -4.02
C LYS A 305 -1.62 23.94 -3.93
N THR A 306 -2.72 23.96 -4.68
CA THR A 306 -3.65 22.81 -4.74
C THR A 306 -3.06 21.57 -5.40
N ASN A 307 -1.97 21.74 -6.16
CA ASN A 307 -1.26 20.64 -6.82
C ASN A 307 0.05 20.29 -6.09
N VAL A 308 0.29 20.82 -4.88
CA VAL A 308 1.46 20.45 -4.10
C VAL A 308 1.14 19.15 -3.35
N ILE A 309 2.04 18.17 -3.47
CA ILE A 309 1.99 16.96 -2.64
C ILE A 309 3.10 17.02 -1.60
N THR A 310 2.88 16.34 -0.50
CA THR A 310 3.90 16.14 0.54
C THR A 310 4.32 14.67 0.53
N ILE A 311 5.63 14.42 0.45
CA ILE A 311 6.22 13.07 0.48
C ILE A 311 7.39 13.06 1.46
N ILE A 312 7.87 11.87 1.84
CA ILE A 312 9.12 11.77 2.61
C ILE A 312 10.30 12.13 1.70
N GLU A 313 11.31 12.83 2.24
CA GLU A 313 12.51 13.24 1.53
C GLU A 313 13.21 12.06 0.84
N SER A 314 13.36 10.93 1.52
CA SER A 314 13.94 9.71 0.94
C SER A 314 13.11 9.13 -0.21
N GLN A 315 11.80 9.42 -0.28
CA GLN A 315 10.97 9.10 -1.44
C GLN A 315 11.15 10.08 -2.58
N ALA A 316 11.37 11.36 -2.29
CA ALA A 316 11.69 12.33 -3.33
C ALA A 316 13.03 11.98 -4.01
N ILE A 317 14.05 11.69 -3.20
CA ILE A 317 15.41 11.38 -3.68
C ILE A 317 15.42 10.09 -4.50
N SER A 318 14.69 9.05 -4.08
CA SER A 318 14.70 7.76 -4.78
C SER A 318 14.13 7.82 -6.20
N VAL A 319 13.18 8.72 -6.44
CA VAL A 319 12.61 8.96 -7.77
C VAL A 319 13.35 10.06 -8.53
N GLY A 320 14.59 10.37 -8.13
CA GLY A 320 15.50 11.26 -8.84
C GLY A 320 15.29 12.75 -8.61
N LYS A 321 14.47 13.13 -7.62
CA LYS A 321 14.23 14.56 -7.31
C LYS A 321 15.39 15.14 -6.51
N HIS A 322 15.62 16.44 -6.68
CA HIS A 322 16.66 17.18 -5.98
C HIS A 322 16.09 18.34 -5.15
N ALA A 323 16.74 18.69 -4.06
CA ALA A 323 16.35 19.83 -3.25
C ALA A 323 16.44 21.13 -4.06
N SER A 324 15.51 22.05 -3.82
CA SER A 324 15.61 23.43 -4.31
C SER A 324 16.92 24.05 -3.84
N LYS A 325 17.60 24.77 -4.72
CA LYS A 325 18.83 25.52 -4.39
C LYS A 325 18.55 26.84 -3.66
N ALA A 326 17.33 27.06 -3.21
CA ALA A 326 16.91 28.31 -2.58
C ALA A 326 17.30 28.31 -1.09
N GLU A 327 18.36 29.06 -0.79
CA GLU A 327 18.54 29.81 0.47
C GLU A 327 17.72 31.10 0.44
#